data_AF-A0A378BDZ6-F1
#
_entry.id   AF-A0A378BDZ6-F1
#
_cell.length_a   1.000
_cell.length_b   1.000
_cell.length_c   1.000
_cell.angle_alpha   90.00
_cell.angle_beta   90.00
_cell.angle_gamma   90.00
#
_symmetry.space_group_name_H-M   'P 1'
#
loop_
_entity.id
_entity.type
_entity.pdbx_description
1 polymer ?
#
loop_
_entity_poly.entity_id
_entity_poly.type
_entity_poly.pdbx_seq_one_letter_code
_entity_poly.pdbx_strand_id
1 'polypeptide(L)'
;MQAFVILLSGGIFCMSSWIGINNGLQRLSKMVGWGAFLLPLVVLLVGPTEFITNNVINAVGLTTQNFLQMSLFTDPLGDGAFTRNWTVFYWLWWISYTPGVAMFVTRVSRGRKIKEVIWGLLLGSTGRLLVFLRGDGKLRHAPVRQRRD
;
A
#
# COMPACT_ATOMS: atom_id res chain seq x y z
N MET A 1 20.98 -8.83 20.37
CA MET A 1 19.65 -8.18 20.55
C MET A 1 18.82 -8.19 19.27
N GLN A 2 19.31 -7.65 18.14
CA GLN A 2 18.56 -7.62 16.86
C GLN A 2 18.15 -9.02 16.35
N ALA A 3 19.07 -10.00 16.40
CA ALA A 3 18.79 -11.38 16.00
C ALA A 3 17.67 -12.04 16.84
N PHE A 4 17.58 -11.72 18.13
CA PHE A 4 16.53 -12.23 19.02
C PHE A 4 15.16 -11.68 18.62
N VAL A 5 15.07 -10.38 18.31
CA VAL A 5 13.81 -9.76 17.84
C VAL A 5 13.35 -10.37 16.51
N ILE A 6 14.27 -10.65 15.59
CA ILE A 6 13.96 -11.29 14.31
C ILE A 6 13.43 -12.71 14.53
N LEU A 7 14.09 -13.51 15.36
CA LEU A 7 13.64 -14.89 15.64
C LEU A 7 12.29 -14.91 16.37
N LEU A 8 12.08 -14.00 17.32
CA LEU A 8 10.82 -13.88 18.05
C LEU A 8 9.67 -13.47 17.13
N SER A 9 9.84 -12.39 16.36
CA SER A 9 8.83 -11.91 15.42
C SER A 9 8.55 -12.92 14.30
N GLY A 10 9.58 -13.55 13.75
CA GLY A 10 9.44 -14.61 12.75
C GLY A 10 8.70 -15.84 13.30
N GLY A 11 9.03 -16.26 14.53
CA GLY A 11 8.35 -17.35 15.22
C GLY A 11 6.86 -17.07 15.45
N ILE A 12 6.53 -15.86 15.94
CA ILE A 12 5.15 -15.42 16.13
C ILE A 12 4.40 -15.39 14.79
N PHE A 13 5.05 -14.92 13.71
CA PHE A 13 4.44 -14.88 12.38
C PHE A 13 4.16 -16.28 11.83
N CYS A 14 5.12 -17.20 11.94
CA CYS A 14 4.95 -18.60 11.53
C CYS A 14 3.83 -19.29 12.32
N MET A 15 3.80 -19.09 13.64
CA MET A 15 2.77 -19.67 14.50
C MET A 15 1.37 -19.09 14.22
N SER A 16 1.28 -17.78 13.97
CA SER A 16 0.04 -17.12 13.55
C SER A 16 -0.45 -17.59 12.18
N SER A 17 0.47 -17.86 11.25
CA SER A 17 0.13 -18.38 9.93
C SER A 17 -0.41 -19.81 10.02
N TRP A 18 0.18 -20.65 10.88
CA TRP A 18 -0.22 -22.04 11.02
C TRP A 18 -1.58 -22.24 11.69
N ILE A 19 -1.92 -21.41 12.68
CA ILE A 19 -3.13 -21.56 13.51
C ILE A 19 -4.41 -21.02 12.82
N GLY A 20 -4.30 -20.19 11.78
CA GLY A 20 -5.51 -19.57 11.22
C GLY A 20 -5.32 -18.80 9.92
N ILE A 21 -5.00 -19.51 8.83
CA ILE A 21 -4.84 -18.96 7.47
C ILE A 21 -6.01 -18.08 7.00
N ASN A 22 -7.26 -18.41 7.37
CA ASN A 22 -8.43 -17.68 6.87
C ASN A 22 -9.00 -16.62 7.83
N ASN A 23 -9.10 -16.92 9.12
CA ASN A 23 -9.80 -16.04 10.07
C ASN A 23 -8.86 -15.15 10.89
N GLY A 24 -7.66 -15.62 11.25
CA GLY A 24 -6.70 -14.88 12.08
C GLY A 24 -6.05 -13.74 11.31
N LEU A 25 -5.49 -14.06 10.14
CA LEU A 25 -4.84 -13.07 9.28
C LEU A 25 -5.80 -11.97 8.82
N GLN A 26 -7.07 -12.32 8.57
CA GLN A 26 -8.08 -11.33 8.19
C GLN A 26 -8.44 -10.37 9.33
N ARG A 27 -8.50 -10.84 10.59
CA ARG A 27 -8.76 -9.98 11.76
C ARG A 27 -7.59 -9.04 12.05
N LEU A 28 -6.35 -9.57 12.01
CA LEU A 28 -5.13 -8.77 12.14
C LEU A 28 -5.04 -7.70 11.05
N SER A 29 -5.28 -8.07 9.79
CA SER A 29 -5.29 -7.11 8.68
C SER A 29 -6.36 -6.02 8.85
N LYS A 30 -7.54 -6.35 9.37
CA LYS A 30 -8.59 -5.36 9.69
C LYS A 30 -8.15 -4.41 10.82
N MET A 31 -7.53 -4.93 11.88
CA MET A 31 -7.02 -4.10 12.99
C MET A 31 -5.91 -3.15 12.53
N VAL A 32 -4.95 -3.65 11.75
CA VAL A 32 -3.88 -2.83 11.17
C VAL A 32 -4.46 -1.79 10.21
N GLY A 33 -5.47 -2.16 9.41
CA GLY A 33 -6.18 -1.23 8.54
C GLY A 33 -6.86 -0.09 9.30
N TRP A 34 -7.54 -0.40 10.41
CA TRP A 34 -8.12 0.62 11.30
C TRP A 34 -7.05 1.49 11.96
N GLY A 35 -5.96 0.89 12.44
CA GLY A 35 -4.84 1.62 13.03
C GLY A 35 -4.18 2.58 12.04
N ALA A 36 -3.96 2.14 10.80
CA ALA A 36 -3.40 2.98 9.73
C ALA A 36 -4.29 4.19 9.37
N PHE A 37 -5.60 4.11 9.63
CA PHE A 37 -6.53 5.22 9.42
C PHE A 37 -6.68 6.11 10.67
N LEU A 38 -6.74 5.50 11.86
CA LEU A 38 -6.93 6.23 13.13
C LEU A 38 -5.68 7.01 13.54
N LEU A 39 -4.49 6.46 13.35
CA LEU A 39 -3.24 7.09 13.76
C LEU A 39 -3.03 8.47 13.09
N PRO A 40 -3.12 8.63 11.75
CA PRO A 40 -3.01 9.95 11.14
C PRO A 40 -4.14 10.90 11.53
N LEU A 41 -5.35 10.42 11.79
CA LEU A 41 -6.44 11.26 12.31
C LEU A 41 -6.15 11.80 13.70
N VAL A 42 -5.65 10.96 14.61
CA VAL A 42 -5.24 11.38 15.95
C VAL A 42 -4.11 12.40 15.88
N VAL A 43 -3.10 12.17 15.02
CA VAL A 43 -2.00 13.13 14.81
C VAL A 43 -2.49 14.46 14.27
N LEU A 44 -3.49 14.47 13.37
CA LEU A 44 -4.05 15.68 12.81
C LEU A 44 -4.87 16.50 13.82
N LEU A 45 -5.55 15.83 14.76
CA LEU A 45 -6.36 16.47 15.81
C LEU A 45 -5.56 16.90 17.05
N VAL A 46 -4.56 16.11 17.45
CA VAL A 46 -3.70 16.40 18.62
C VAL A 46 -2.54 17.32 18.25
N GLY A 47 -2.06 17.24 17.01
CA GLY A 47 -0.98 18.08 16.50
C GLY A 47 -1.48 19.46 16.04
N PRO A 48 -0.54 20.41 15.81
CA PRO A 48 -0.86 21.71 15.25
C PRO A 48 -1.36 21.55 13.80
N THR A 49 -2.68 21.55 13.62
CA THR A 49 -3.33 21.29 12.32
C THR A 49 -2.85 22.26 11.24
N GLU A 50 -2.71 23.56 11.56
CA GLU A 50 -2.20 24.55 10.61
C GLU A 50 -0.78 24.25 10.13
N PHE A 51 0.11 23.83 11.02
CA PHE A 51 1.47 23.47 10.66
C PHE A 51 1.49 22.24 9.75
N ILE A 52 0.73 21.19 10.10
CA ILE A 52 0.68 19.95 9.32
C ILE A 52 0.12 20.23 7.92
N THR A 53 -0.99 20.96 7.82
CA THR A 53 -1.62 21.28 6.53
C THR A 53 -0.71 22.16 5.67
N ASN A 54 -0.10 23.20 6.24
CA ASN A 54 0.83 24.06 5.51
C ASN A 54 2.07 23.29 5.05
N ASN A 55 2.60 22.39 5.88
CA ASN A 55 3.75 21.56 5.53
C ASN A 55 3.41 20.60 4.38
N VAL A 56 2.24 19.97 4.41
CA VAL A 56 1.78 19.08 3.32
C VAL A 56 1.64 19.85 2.01
N ILE A 57 1.00 21.02 2.02
CA ILE A 57 0.85 21.85 0.81
C ILE A 57 2.23 22.29 0.28
N ASN A 58 3.12 22.72 1.18
CA ASN A 58 4.48 23.12 0.82
C ASN A 58 5.27 21.95 0.21
N ALA A 59 5.22 20.78 0.84
CA ALA A 59 5.90 19.57 0.36
C ALA A 59 5.39 19.13 -1.02
N VAL A 60 4.08 19.23 -1.26
CA VAL A 60 3.48 18.95 -2.58
C VAL A 60 3.99 19.96 -3.63
N GLY A 61 4.03 21.25 -3.28
CA GLY A 61 4.57 22.30 -4.15
C GLY A 61 6.04 22.05 -4.52
N LEU A 62 6.89 21.82 -3.52
CA LEU A 62 8.32 21.54 -3.72
C LEU A 62 8.56 20.26 -4.53
N THR A 63 7.82 19.19 -4.24
CA THR A 63 7.92 17.93 -4.97
C THR A 63 7.51 18.11 -6.43
N THR A 64 6.42 18.83 -6.70
CA THR A 64 5.93 19.08 -8.07
C THR A 64 6.93 19.91 -8.88
N GLN A 65 7.50 20.95 -8.27
CA GLN A 65 8.49 21.81 -8.93
C GLN A 65 9.78 21.05 -9.25
N ASN A 66 10.28 20.25 -8.31
CA ASN A 66 11.56 19.55 -8.46
C ASN A 66 11.41 18.13 -9.02
N PHE A 67 10.20 17.72 -9.42
CA PHE A 67 9.90 16.34 -9.81
C PHE A 67 10.81 15.85 -10.94
N LEU A 68 10.95 16.63 -12.01
CA LEU A 68 11.75 16.25 -13.17
C LEU A 68 13.24 16.19 -12.82
N GLN A 69 13.73 17.17 -12.07
CA GLN A 69 15.12 17.22 -11.65
C GLN A 69 15.47 16.02 -10.75
N MET A 70 14.63 15.72 -9.75
CA MET A 70 14.84 14.57 -8.86
C MET A 70 14.69 13.23 -9.57
N SER A 71 13.80 13.13 -10.56
CA SER A 71 13.58 11.88 -11.31
C SER A 71 14.75 11.50 -12.22
N LEU A 72 15.45 12.50 -12.78
CA LEU A 72 16.61 12.29 -13.67
C LEU A 72 17.95 12.56 -12.95
N PHE A 73 17.94 12.72 -11.63
CA PHE A 73 19.14 13.05 -10.85
C PHE A 73 20.09 11.87 -10.75
N THR A 74 21.11 11.85 -11.62
CA THR A 74 22.11 10.78 -11.69
C THR A 74 23.48 11.19 -11.11
N ASP A 75 23.62 12.43 -10.62
CA ASP A 75 24.87 13.00 -10.07
C ASP A 75 26.15 12.53 -10.78
N PRO A 76 26.36 12.95 -12.06
CA PRO A 76 27.44 12.43 -12.90
C PRO A 76 28.84 12.96 -12.54
N LEU A 77 28.94 13.98 -11.68
CA LEU A 77 30.20 14.62 -11.28
C LEU A 77 30.63 14.26 -9.84
N GLY A 78 29.72 13.71 -9.03
CA GLY A 78 30.00 13.20 -7.68
C GLY A 78 30.11 11.67 -7.62
N ASP A 79 30.22 11.12 -6.40
CA ASP A 79 30.30 9.68 -6.13
C ASP A 79 28.98 8.92 -6.38
N GLY A 80 27.90 9.62 -6.76
CA GLY A 80 26.57 9.03 -7.02
C GLY A 80 25.93 8.31 -5.82
N ALA A 81 26.53 8.43 -4.63
CA ALA A 81 26.16 7.64 -3.45
C ALA A 81 24.73 7.90 -2.98
N PHE A 82 24.24 9.15 -3.10
CA PHE A 82 22.86 9.49 -2.74
C PHE A 82 21.85 8.80 -3.67
N THR A 83 22.03 8.91 -4.99
CA THR A 83 21.15 8.28 -5.98
C THR A 83 21.17 6.75 -5.85
N ARG A 84 22.33 6.14 -5.59
CA ARG A 84 22.44 4.68 -5.40
C ARG A 84 21.76 4.20 -4.11
N ASN A 85 22.00 4.88 -2.98
CA ASN A 85 21.52 4.43 -1.67
C ASN A 85 20.04 4.74 -1.44
N TRP A 86 19.49 5.77 -2.08
CA TRP A 86 18.09 6.15 -1.96
C TRP A 86 17.32 5.76 -3.22
N THR A 87 17.44 6.53 -4.30
CA THR A 87 16.60 6.41 -5.49
C THR A 87 16.61 4.99 -6.07
N VAL A 88 17.80 4.46 -6.38
CA VAL A 88 17.95 3.12 -6.98
C VAL A 88 17.51 2.03 -6.01
N PHE A 89 17.87 2.13 -4.73
CA PHE A 89 17.45 1.18 -3.70
C PHE A 89 15.92 1.07 -3.61
N TYR A 90 15.20 2.20 -3.52
CA TYR A 90 13.74 2.17 -3.47
C TYR A 90 13.12 1.63 -4.77
N TRP A 91 13.67 1.97 -5.94
CA TRP A 91 13.22 1.39 -7.21
C TRP A 91 13.36 -0.14 -7.23
N LEU A 92 14.53 -0.66 -6.85
CA LEU A 92 14.79 -2.10 -6.81
C LEU A 92 13.93 -2.81 -5.76
N TRP A 93 13.71 -2.17 -4.61
CA TRP A 93 12.80 -2.67 -3.58
C TRP A 93 11.39 -2.86 -4.14
N TRP A 94 10.83 -1.88 -4.84
CA TRP A 94 9.49 -1.97 -5.42
C TRP A 94 9.40 -3.07 -6.48
N ILE A 95 10.41 -3.20 -7.34
CA ILE A 95 10.47 -4.25 -8.36
C ILE A 95 10.50 -5.64 -7.70
N SER A 96 11.29 -5.82 -6.64
CA SER A 96 11.37 -7.09 -5.90
C SER A 96 10.03 -7.50 -5.27
N TYR A 97 9.25 -6.54 -4.78
CA TYR A 97 7.94 -6.82 -4.17
C TYR A 97 6.80 -7.02 -5.20
N THR A 98 7.01 -6.57 -6.46
CA THR A 98 6.00 -6.58 -7.51
C THR A 98 5.40 -7.97 -7.79
N PRO A 99 6.17 -9.08 -7.89
CA PRO A 99 5.59 -10.40 -8.15
C PRO A 99 4.61 -10.87 -7.05
N GLY A 100 4.94 -10.61 -5.78
CA GLY A 100 4.08 -10.96 -4.64
C GLY A 100 2.77 -10.20 -4.67
N VAL A 101 2.84 -8.89 -4.91
CA VAL A 101 1.64 -8.03 -5.04
C VAL A 101 0.81 -8.41 -6.27
N ALA A 102 1.45 -8.70 -7.40
CA ALA A 102 0.76 -9.06 -8.64
C ALA A 102 -0.10 -10.32 -8.44
N MET A 103 0.41 -11.34 -7.75
CA MET A 103 -0.38 -12.54 -7.41
C MET A 103 -1.56 -12.23 -6.50
N PHE A 104 -1.39 -11.32 -5.53
CA PHE A 104 -2.48 -10.92 -4.65
C PHE A 104 -3.56 -10.13 -5.41
N VAL A 105 -3.16 -9.15 -6.21
CA VAL A 105 -4.07 -8.29 -6.98
C VAL A 105 -4.87 -9.09 -8.00
N THR A 106 -4.24 -10.05 -8.69
CA THR A 106 -4.94 -10.93 -9.65
C THR A 106 -5.99 -11.81 -8.97
N ARG A 107 -5.70 -12.34 -7.77
CA ARG A 107 -6.67 -13.12 -6.98
C ARG A 107 -7.85 -12.30 -6.50
N VAL A 108 -7.62 -11.09 -5.98
CA VAL A 108 -8.68 -10.21 -5.44
C VAL A 108 -9.51 -9.56 -6.55
N SER A 109 -8.94 -9.37 -7.74
CA SER A 109 -9.58 -8.65 -8.85
C SER A 109 -10.27 -9.56 -9.88
N ARG A 110 -10.49 -10.84 -9.54
CA ARG A 110 -11.11 -11.82 -10.44
C ARG A 110 -12.48 -11.33 -10.92
N GLY A 111 -12.65 -11.18 -12.24
CA GLY A 111 -13.91 -10.75 -12.86
C GLY A 111 -14.07 -9.22 -13.09
N ARG A 112 -13.06 -8.41 -12.76
CA ARG A 112 -13.05 -6.95 -13.02
C ARG A 112 -12.33 -6.61 -14.32
N LYS A 113 -12.70 -5.50 -14.96
CA LYS A 113 -11.98 -5.02 -16.15
C LYS A 113 -10.59 -4.50 -15.75
N ILE A 114 -9.57 -4.72 -16.58
CA ILE A 114 -8.19 -4.25 -16.31
C ILE A 114 -8.16 -2.76 -15.94
N LYS A 115 -8.92 -1.94 -16.64
CA LYS A 115 -9.05 -0.50 -16.34
C LYS A 115 -9.57 -0.20 -14.92
N GLU A 116 -10.53 -0.96 -14.42
CA GLU A 116 -11.08 -0.80 -13.07
C GLU A 116 -10.08 -1.24 -12.01
N VAL A 117 -9.26 -2.24 -12.33
CA VAL A 117 -8.16 -2.70 -11.46
C VAL A 117 -7.06 -1.65 -11.38
N ILE A 118 -6.66 -1.05 -12.51
CA ILE A 118 -5.64 0.02 -12.54
C ILE A 118 -6.12 1.23 -11.75
N TRP A 119 -7.33 1.73 -12.01
CA TRP A 119 -7.90 2.84 -11.24
C TRP A 119 -8.08 2.49 -9.76
N GLY A 120 -8.47 1.25 -9.45
CA GLY A 120 -8.57 0.76 -8.07
C GLY A 120 -7.23 0.67 -7.35
N LEU A 121 -6.14 0.40 -8.08
CA LEU A 121 -4.78 0.36 -7.53
C LEU A 121 -4.22 1.77 -7.33
N LEU A 122 -4.38 2.66 -8.32
CA LEU A 122 -3.93 4.06 -8.25
C LEU A 122 -4.66 4.84 -7.15
N LEU A 123 -5.97 4.63 -7.03
CA LEU A 123 -6.77 5.24 -5.97
C LEU A 123 -6.71 4.45 -4.68
N GLY A 124 -6.12 3.25 -4.65
CA GLY A 124 -6.19 2.29 -3.54
C GLY A 124 -5.59 2.77 -2.22
N SER A 125 -4.73 3.79 -2.25
CA SER A 125 -4.26 4.52 -1.05
C SER A 125 -5.39 5.27 -0.33
N THR A 126 -6.44 5.70 -1.04
CA THR A 126 -7.59 6.45 -0.52
C THR A 126 -8.93 5.71 -0.72
N GLY A 127 -8.97 4.78 -1.67
CA GLY A 127 -10.16 4.27 -2.35
C GLY A 127 -10.58 2.86 -1.95
N ARG A 128 -10.00 2.28 -0.89
CA ARG A 128 -10.51 1.03 -0.30
C ARG A 128 -11.99 1.18 0.12
N LEU A 129 -12.42 2.40 0.42
CA LEU A 129 -13.81 2.77 0.71
C LEU A 129 -14.66 2.91 -0.56
N LEU A 130 -14.19 3.60 -1.61
CA LEU A 130 -14.97 3.86 -2.84
C LEU A 130 -15.23 2.59 -3.66
N VAL A 131 -14.28 1.66 -3.67
CA VAL A 131 -14.43 0.37 -4.37
C VAL A 131 -15.37 -0.59 -3.63
N PHE A 132 -15.42 -0.50 -2.30
CA PHE A 132 -16.38 -1.23 -1.47
C PHE A 132 -17.80 -0.67 -1.68
N LEU A 133 -17.97 0.66 -1.59
CA LEU A 133 -19.25 1.34 -1.83
C LEU A 133 -19.80 1.14 -3.25
N ARG A 134 -18.94 1.04 -4.27
CA ARG A 134 -19.38 0.78 -5.65
C ARG A 134 -19.58 -0.71 -5.96
N GLY A 135 -18.95 -1.60 -5.20
CA GLY A 135 -19.06 -3.05 -5.34
C GLY A 135 -20.34 -3.62 -4.70
N ASP A 136 -20.79 -3.04 -3.59
CA ASP A 136 -21.96 -3.53 -2.86
C ASP A 136 -23.28 -3.35 -3.62
N GLY A 137 -23.38 -2.34 -4.49
CA GLY A 137 -24.58 -2.10 -5.30
C GLY A 137 -24.73 -3.05 -6.50
N LYS A 138 -23.65 -3.67 -6.99
CA LYS A 138 -23.68 -4.46 -8.23
C LYS A 138 -23.54 -5.96 -8.03
N LEU A 139 -23.05 -6.41 -6.87
CA LEU A 139 -22.86 -7.83 -6.55
C LEU A 139 -24.06 -8.48 -5.83
N ARG A 140 -25.01 -7.69 -5.30
CA ARG A 140 -26.25 -8.23 -4.70
C ARG A 140 -27.27 -8.76 -5.72
N HIS A 141 -27.08 -8.48 -7.02
CA HIS A 141 -28.06 -8.81 -8.07
C HIS A 141 -27.48 -9.58 -9.25
N ALA A 142 -26.25 -10.10 -9.17
CA ALA A 142 -25.72 -10.94 -10.24
C ALA A 142 -26.23 -12.38 -10.03
N PRO A 143 -27.15 -12.90 -10.87
CA PRO A 143 -27.51 -14.32 -10.80
C PRO A 143 -26.27 -15.15 -11.10
N VAL A 144 -25.98 -16.10 -10.21
CA VAL A 144 -24.96 -17.14 -10.40
C VAL A 144 -25.38 -17.96 -11.61
N ARG A 145 -24.89 -17.59 -12.80
CA ARG A 145 -25.09 -18.40 -14.00
C ARG A 145 -24.16 -19.60 -13.91
N GLN A 146 -24.71 -20.68 -13.37
CA GLN A 146 -24.22 -22.04 -13.48
C GLN A 146 -24.03 -22.34 -14.99
N ARG A 147 -22.79 -22.36 -15.48
CA ARG A 147 -22.49 -23.06 -16.73
C ARG A 147 -22.15 -24.50 -16.36
N ARG A 148 -23.17 -25.36 -16.47
CA ARG A 148 -22.98 -26.72 -16.95
C ARG A 148 -22.74 -26.66 -18.45
N ASP A 149 -22.14 -27.74 -18.95
CA ASP A 149 -21.86 -28.12 -20.35
C ASP A 149 -20.39 -27.92 -20.74
#